data_AF-A0A5C6F2E6-F1
#
_entry.id   AF-A0A5C6F2E6-F1
#
_cell.length_a   1.000
_cell.length_b   1.000
_cell.length_c   1.000
_cell.angle_alpha   90.00
_cell.angle_beta   90.00
_cell.angle_gamma   90.00
#
_symmetry.space_group_name_H-M   'P 1'
#
loop_
_entity.id
_entity.type
_entity.pdbx_description
1 polymer ?
#
loop_
_entity_poly.entity_id
_entity_poly.type
_entity_poly.pdbx_seq_one_letter_code
_entity_poly.pdbx_strand_id
1 'polypeptide(L)'
;MNLLLHICCACCLCAPLQELRKEGFAVTGLFYNPNIHPLLEFRRRLKALRVFQESDPLSVIYYEEYGLREYLKHVDHEGNDRCADCYTMRLRFTAVYAQENGFDAFTSTMLFSVYQNHEQLKTFSENLAREYGIDFIYRDYRSLSECSHDIAKKKMIYRQGYCGCIFSEYERYKDTTRELYKGSSLDKKDKEGVQNVFNIKNTLRRCDCL
;
A
#
# COMPACT_ATOMS: atom_id res chain seq x y z
N MET A 1 15.55 17.43 -15.21
CA MET A 1 15.24 17.62 -13.79
C MET A 1 15.30 16.26 -13.09
N ASN A 2 16.13 16.15 -12.06
CA ASN A 2 16.28 15.00 -11.19
C ASN A 2 15.14 14.99 -10.18
N LEU A 3 14.26 14.00 -10.26
CA LEU A 3 13.04 13.92 -9.47
C LEU A 3 13.12 12.75 -8.49
N LEU A 4 12.95 13.04 -7.20
CA LEU A 4 12.77 12.00 -6.19
C LEU A 4 11.28 11.62 -6.09
N LEU A 5 10.96 10.38 -6.38
CA LEU A 5 9.60 9.84 -6.33
C LEU A 5 9.44 8.96 -5.10
N HIS A 6 8.66 9.39 -4.11
CA HIS A 6 8.24 8.49 -3.03
C HIS A 6 7.29 7.40 -3.57
N ILE A 7 7.61 6.14 -3.28
CA ILE A 7 6.88 4.96 -3.76
C ILE A 7 6.18 4.27 -2.59
N CYS A 8 4.85 4.30 -2.60
CA CYS A 8 4.04 3.59 -1.62
C CYS A 8 3.84 2.10 -1.93
N CYS A 9 3.82 1.76 -3.23
CA CYS A 9 3.61 0.41 -3.73
C CYS A 9 4.00 0.30 -5.21
N ALA A 10 4.42 -0.88 -5.67
CA ALA A 10 4.78 -1.10 -7.08
C ALA A 10 3.58 -0.93 -8.04
N CYS A 11 2.39 -1.38 -7.65
CA CYS A 11 1.18 -1.24 -8.48
C CYS A 11 0.78 0.24 -8.70
N CYS A 12 1.07 1.10 -7.74
CA CYS A 12 0.84 2.54 -7.75
C CYS A 12 1.88 3.28 -8.60
N LEU A 13 3.00 2.62 -8.90
CA LEU A 13 4.13 3.16 -9.65
C LEU A 13 3.99 2.93 -11.16
N CYS A 14 3.34 1.85 -11.60
CA CYS A 14 3.37 1.38 -12.99
C CYS A 14 3.08 2.48 -14.01
N ALA A 15 1.85 3.02 -14.05
CA ALA A 15 1.49 4.06 -15.01
C ALA A 15 2.11 5.43 -14.68
N PRO A 16 2.15 5.89 -13.40
CA PRO A 16 2.76 7.18 -13.06
C PRO A 16 4.23 7.31 -13.44
N LEU A 17 5.03 6.24 -13.34
CA LEU A 17 6.43 6.26 -13.76
C LEU A 17 6.58 6.52 -15.25
N GLN A 18 5.69 5.94 -16.06
CA GLN A 18 5.72 6.14 -17.51
C GLN A 18 5.40 7.59 -17.89
N GLU A 19 4.40 8.20 -17.24
CA GLU A 19 4.05 9.61 -17.47
C GLU A 19 5.20 10.54 -17.07
N LEU A 20 5.79 10.33 -15.89
CA LEU A 20 6.95 11.13 -15.44
C LEU A 20 8.14 11.01 -16.42
N ARG A 21 8.39 9.83 -16.96
CA ARG A 21 9.45 9.64 -17.97
C ARG A 21 9.13 10.32 -19.29
N LYS A 22 7.87 10.27 -19.75
CA LYS A 22 7.43 10.97 -20.98
C LYS A 22 7.56 12.49 -20.83
N GLU A 23 7.34 13.01 -19.62
CA GLU A 23 7.55 14.42 -19.29
C GLU A 23 9.05 14.81 -19.21
N GLY A 24 9.99 13.85 -19.31
CA GLY A 24 11.43 14.10 -19.35
C GLY A 24 12.11 14.15 -17.97
N PHE A 25 11.45 13.67 -16.91
CA PHE A 25 12.07 13.58 -15.58
C PHE A 25 13.09 12.44 -15.50
N ALA A 26 14.24 12.72 -14.89
CA ALA A 26 15.19 11.70 -14.45
C ALA A 26 14.74 11.20 -13.06
N VAL A 27 13.95 10.13 -13.03
CA VAL A 27 13.28 9.66 -11.81
C VAL A 27 14.18 8.73 -11.01
N THR A 28 14.34 9.01 -9.72
CA THR A 28 14.83 8.06 -8.71
C THR A 28 13.72 7.76 -7.72
N GLY A 29 13.48 6.48 -7.44
CA GLY A 29 12.50 6.03 -6.46
C GLY A 29 13.01 6.11 -5.03
N LEU A 30 12.11 6.37 -4.08
CA LEU A 30 12.34 6.26 -2.65
C LEU A 30 11.27 5.36 -2.04
N PHE A 31 11.67 4.21 -1.50
CA PHE A 31 10.78 3.33 -0.74
C PHE A 31 10.92 3.61 0.75
N TYR A 32 10.08 4.50 1.28
CA TYR A 32 10.01 4.84 2.71
C TYR A 32 8.56 4.74 3.19
N ASN A 33 8.23 3.66 3.90
CA ASN A 33 6.86 3.30 4.22
C ASN A 33 6.72 2.71 5.64
N PRO A 34 7.02 3.50 6.69
CA PRO A 34 6.93 3.03 8.07
C PRO A 34 5.51 2.60 8.47
N ASN A 35 4.51 3.06 7.72
CA ASN A 35 3.10 2.78 7.94
C ASN A 35 2.66 1.39 7.48
N ILE A 36 3.42 0.64 6.69
CA ILE A 36 2.91 -0.63 6.14
C ILE A 36 2.99 -1.74 7.19
N HIS A 37 1.84 -2.32 7.50
CA HIS A 37 1.61 -3.37 8.47
C HIS A 37 0.62 -4.38 7.89
N PRO A 38 0.72 -5.67 8.28
CA PRO A 38 1.77 -6.24 9.13
C PRO A 38 3.12 -6.37 8.39
N LEU A 39 4.17 -6.84 9.07
CA LEU A 39 5.51 -7.05 8.48
C LEU A 39 5.47 -7.87 7.17
N LEU A 40 4.55 -8.83 7.07
CA LEU A 40 4.38 -9.62 5.85
C LEU A 40 3.89 -8.77 4.66
N GLU A 41 3.01 -7.80 4.89
CA GLU A 41 2.57 -6.87 3.85
C GLU A 41 3.71 -5.95 3.42
N PHE A 42 4.50 -5.43 4.38
CA PHE A 42 5.69 -4.63 4.09
C PHE A 42 6.67 -5.39 3.18
N ARG A 43 6.99 -6.64 3.54
CA ARG A 43 7.85 -7.52 2.73
C ARG A 43 7.26 -7.83 1.35
N ARG A 44 5.93 -8.00 1.24
CA ARG A 44 5.27 -8.20 -0.06
C ARG A 44 5.42 -6.99 -0.96
N ARG A 45 5.19 -5.77 -0.45
CA ARG A 45 5.35 -4.54 -1.25
C ARG A 45 6.80 -4.28 -1.63
N LEU A 46 7.75 -4.53 -0.72
CA LEU A 46 9.18 -4.46 -1.00
C LEU A 46 9.58 -5.42 -2.12
N LYS A 47 9.19 -6.70 -2.00
CA LYS A 47 9.40 -7.72 -3.05
C LYS A 47 8.78 -7.29 -4.37
N ALA A 48 7.55 -6.78 -4.35
CA ALA A 48 6.84 -6.36 -5.55
C ALA A 48 7.57 -5.23 -6.29
N LEU A 49 8.18 -4.30 -5.56
CA LEU A 49 8.96 -3.21 -6.15
C LEU A 49 10.26 -3.73 -6.78
N ARG A 50 10.94 -4.68 -6.14
CA ARG A 50 12.11 -5.35 -6.73
C ARG A 50 11.75 -6.12 -8.01
N VAL A 51 10.64 -6.87 -8.00
CA VAL A 51 10.13 -7.54 -9.21
C VAL A 51 9.77 -6.53 -10.30
N PHE A 52 9.17 -5.39 -9.95
CA PHE A 52 8.91 -4.32 -10.91
C PHE A 52 10.21 -3.84 -11.58
N GLN A 53 11.29 -3.62 -10.82
CA GLN A 53 12.59 -3.18 -11.35
C GLN A 53 13.21 -4.13 -12.38
N GLU A 54 12.93 -5.44 -12.31
CA GLU A 54 13.41 -6.41 -13.30
C GLU A 54 12.85 -6.12 -14.70
N SER A 55 11.62 -5.61 -14.76
CA SER A 55 10.92 -5.31 -16.02
C SER A 55 10.95 -3.83 -16.41
N ASP A 56 11.07 -2.92 -15.44
CA ASP A 56 11.18 -1.48 -15.63
C ASP A 56 12.36 -0.95 -14.80
N PRO A 57 13.58 -0.93 -15.36
CA PRO A 57 14.75 -0.48 -14.62
C PRO A 57 14.54 0.92 -14.03
N LEU A 58 14.71 1.06 -12.73
CA LEU A 58 14.54 2.31 -11.97
C LEU A 58 15.55 2.30 -10.83
N SER A 59 16.31 3.38 -10.65
CA SER A 59 17.13 3.53 -9.42
C SER A 59 16.21 3.72 -8.23
N VAL A 60 16.39 2.97 -7.15
CA VAL A 60 15.54 3.05 -5.96
C VAL A 60 16.40 3.04 -4.70
N ILE A 61 16.13 4.00 -3.82
CA ILE A 61 16.66 4.05 -2.46
C ILE A 61 15.68 3.32 -1.55
N TYR A 62 16.15 2.30 -0.84
CA TYR A 62 15.34 1.42 -0.02
C TYR A 62 15.54 1.66 1.47
N TYR A 63 14.46 2.01 2.17
CA TYR A 63 14.39 1.95 3.63
C TYR A 63 13.64 0.68 4.03
N GLU A 64 14.41 -0.37 4.36
CA GLU A 64 13.88 -1.73 4.60
C GLU A 64 13.57 -2.01 6.08
N GLU A 65 13.82 -1.04 6.96
CA GLU A 65 13.48 -1.15 8.37
C GLU A 65 11.96 -1.10 8.59
N TYR A 66 11.45 -2.03 9.41
CA TYR A 66 10.03 -2.12 9.69
C TYR A 66 9.61 -1.04 10.71
N GLY A 67 8.96 0.01 10.23
CA GLY A 67 8.74 1.24 10.99
C GLY A 67 7.54 1.28 11.95
N LEU A 68 6.94 0.16 12.39
CA LEU A 68 5.71 0.17 13.21
C LEU A 68 5.80 1.04 14.46
N ARG A 69 6.87 0.89 15.23
CA ARG A 69 7.04 1.66 16.47
C ARG A 69 7.16 3.15 16.18
N GLU A 70 7.85 3.50 15.11
CA GLU A 70 8.05 4.89 14.72
C GLU A 70 6.77 5.52 14.18
N TYR A 71 6.03 4.75 13.38
CA TYR A 71 4.72 5.12 12.87
C TYR A 71 3.75 5.44 14.02
N LEU A 72 3.64 4.56 15.02
CA LEU A 72 2.73 4.72 16.16
C LEU A 72 3.09 5.89 17.10
N LYS A 73 4.34 6.34 17.14
CA LYS A 73 4.72 7.54 17.91
C LYS A 73 4.19 8.83 17.28
N HIS A 74 4.01 8.83 15.96
CA HIS A 74 3.74 10.04 15.18
C HIS A 74 2.28 10.20 14.79
N VAL A 75 1.53 9.10 14.69
CA VAL A 75 0.12 9.17 14.32
C VAL A 75 -0.76 9.30 15.54
N ASP A 76 -1.66 10.27 15.49
CA ASP A 76 -2.79 10.36 16.41
C ASP A 76 -3.76 9.22 16.12
N HIS A 77 -3.63 8.16 16.91
CA HIS A 77 -4.43 6.94 16.78
C HIS A 77 -5.75 7.00 17.55
N GLU A 78 -5.95 8.04 18.37
CA GLU A 78 -7.20 8.28 19.11
C GLU A 78 -8.04 9.38 18.45
N GLY A 79 -7.41 10.29 17.71
CA GLY A 79 -8.07 11.39 17.02
C GLY A 79 -8.57 11.09 15.62
N ASN A 80 -9.01 12.17 14.97
CA ASN A 80 -9.82 12.08 13.75
C ASN A 80 -9.01 12.05 12.44
N ASP A 81 -7.71 12.39 12.44
CA ASP A 81 -6.92 12.53 11.20
C ASP A 81 -5.51 11.91 11.22
N ARG A 82 -5.43 10.63 11.61
CA ARG A 82 -4.21 9.80 11.49
C ARG A 82 -3.58 9.79 10.08
N CYS A 83 -4.39 10.08 9.04
CA CYS A 83 -3.95 10.06 7.65
C CYS A 83 -3.07 11.27 7.35
N ALA A 84 -3.45 12.45 7.85
CA ALA A 84 -2.61 13.65 7.77
C ALA A 84 -1.23 13.45 8.42
N ASP A 85 -1.16 12.80 9.59
CA ASP A 85 0.13 12.49 10.24
C ASP A 85 0.98 11.51 9.41
N CYS A 86 0.34 10.48 8.84
CA CYS A 86 0.99 9.51 7.96
C CYS A 86 1.56 10.19 6.70
N TYR A 87 0.79 11.08 6.06
CA TYR A 87 1.25 11.87 4.92
C TYR A 87 2.41 12.75 5.34
N THR A 88 2.28 13.42 6.48
CA THR A 88 3.27 14.35 7.03
C THR A 88 4.62 13.68 7.19
N MET A 89 4.63 12.56 7.90
CA MET A 89 5.83 11.77 8.17
C MET A 89 6.55 11.33 6.89
N ARG A 90 5.80 10.83 5.90
CA ARG A 90 6.38 10.24 4.69
C ARG A 90 6.85 11.29 3.69
N LEU A 91 6.06 12.34 3.50
CA LEU A 91 6.41 13.41 2.57
C LEU A 91 7.48 14.34 3.16
N ARG A 92 7.50 14.60 4.48
CA ARG A 92 8.58 15.36 5.11
C ARG A 92 9.91 14.65 4.94
N PHE A 93 9.94 13.34 5.23
CA PHE A 93 11.12 12.51 4.98
C PHE A 93 11.59 12.59 3.52
N THR A 94 10.65 12.51 2.58
CA THR A 94 10.96 12.57 1.14
C THR A 94 11.52 13.94 0.72
N ALA A 95 10.92 15.04 1.19
CA ALA A 95 11.35 16.40 0.86
C ALA A 95 12.75 16.70 1.43
N VAL A 96 13.00 16.33 2.70
CA VAL A 96 14.32 16.48 3.34
C VAL A 96 15.36 15.67 2.58
N TYR A 97 15.07 14.39 2.29
CA TYR A 97 16.00 13.55 1.55
C TYR A 97 16.30 14.13 0.15
N ALA A 98 15.28 14.64 -0.56
CA ALA A 98 15.44 15.26 -1.87
C ALA A 98 16.40 16.45 -1.81
N GLN A 99 16.19 17.35 -0.84
CA GLN A 99 17.01 18.54 -0.64
C GLN A 99 18.45 18.18 -0.26
N GLU A 100 18.65 17.30 0.71
CA GLU A 100 19.98 16.92 1.21
C GLU A 100 20.83 16.17 0.17
N ASN A 101 20.18 15.48 -0.78
CA ASN A 101 20.85 14.64 -1.77
C ASN A 101 20.85 15.27 -3.18
N GLY A 102 20.56 16.56 -3.30
CA GLY A 102 20.71 17.32 -4.55
C GLY A 102 19.72 16.95 -5.66
N PHE A 103 18.51 16.52 -5.29
CA PHE A 103 17.40 16.44 -6.24
C PHE A 103 16.86 17.84 -6.52
N ASP A 104 16.29 18.04 -7.70
CA ASP A 104 15.68 19.32 -8.09
C ASP A 104 14.26 19.43 -7.52
N ALA A 105 13.56 18.29 -7.43
CA ALA A 105 12.18 18.23 -6.99
C ALA A 105 11.82 16.88 -6.36
N PHE A 106 10.69 16.83 -5.66
CA PHE A 106 10.10 15.58 -5.18
C PHE A 106 8.62 15.42 -5.59
N THR A 107 8.14 14.19 -5.59
CA THR A 107 6.72 13.85 -5.74
C THR A 107 6.41 12.48 -5.10
N SER A 108 5.19 11.96 -5.26
CA SER A 108 4.75 10.75 -4.59
C SER A 108 3.72 9.96 -5.39
N THR A 109 3.87 8.63 -5.42
CA THR A 109 2.84 7.71 -5.94
C THR A 109 1.59 7.66 -5.06
N MET A 110 1.54 8.36 -3.92
CA MET A 110 0.29 8.53 -3.15
C MET A 110 -0.76 9.33 -3.93
N LEU A 111 -0.32 10.20 -4.85
CA LEU A 111 -1.21 10.92 -5.77
C LEU A 111 -1.94 10.00 -6.78
N PHE A 112 -1.75 8.69 -6.69
CA PHE A 112 -2.47 7.68 -7.45
C PHE A 112 -3.78 7.23 -6.78
N SER A 113 -3.86 7.27 -5.45
CA SER A 113 -4.99 6.66 -4.74
C SER A 113 -6.25 7.52 -4.86
N VAL A 114 -7.37 6.90 -5.25
CA VAL A 114 -8.70 7.54 -5.22
C VAL A 114 -9.26 7.69 -3.80
N TYR A 115 -8.67 6.99 -2.83
CA TYR A 115 -9.10 7.00 -1.43
C TYR A 115 -8.34 8.01 -0.57
N GLN A 116 -7.15 8.46 -1.01
CA GLN A 116 -6.35 9.41 -0.25
C GLN A 116 -6.87 10.84 -0.48
N ASN A 117 -6.73 11.69 0.52
CA ASN A 117 -7.11 13.09 0.43
C ASN A 117 -6.03 13.87 -0.36
N HIS A 118 -6.28 14.09 -1.65
CA HIS A 118 -5.34 14.75 -2.56
C HIS A 118 -5.10 16.22 -2.20
N GLU A 119 -6.12 16.94 -1.77
CA GLU A 119 -5.98 18.36 -1.39
C GLU A 119 -5.07 18.50 -0.17
N GLN A 120 -5.22 17.61 0.82
CA GLN A 120 -4.30 17.55 1.96
C GLN A 120 -2.87 17.18 1.51
N LEU A 121 -2.71 16.15 0.68
CA LEU A 121 -1.39 15.74 0.16
C LEU A 121 -0.70 16.89 -0.59
N LYS A 122 -1.44 17.59 -1.46
CA LYS A 122 -0.94 18.72 -2.24
C LYS A 122 -0.55 19.87 -1.34
N THR A 123 -1.47 20.33 -0.49
CA THR A 123 -1.23 21.46 0.43
C THR A 123 -0.03 21.20 1.33
N PHE A 124 0.06 19.99 1.88
CA PHE A 124 1.18 19.61 2.74
C PHE A 124 2.51 19.59 1.97
N SER A 125 2.53 19.01 0.76
CA SER A 125 3.74 18.94 -0.06
C SER A 125 4.19 20.33 -0.54
N GLU A 126 3.27 21.23 -0.87
CA GLU A 126 3.59 22.63 -1.21
C GLU A 126 4.15 23.40 -0.01
N ASN A 127 3.66 23.12 1.21
CA ASN A 127 4.24 23.68 2.44
C ASN A 127 5.67 23.20 2.66
N LEU A 128 5.92 21.89 2.52
CA LEU A 128 7.28 21.34 2.62
C LEU A 128 8.20 21.88 1.54
N ALA A 129 7.71 22.03 0.31
CA ALA A 129 8.47 22.61 -0.78
C ALA A 129 8.98 24.02 -0.43
N ARG A 130 8.11 24.86 0.17
CA ARG A 130 8.49 26.18 0.68
C ARG A 130 9.42 26.12 1.88
N GLU A 131 9.15 25.23 2.84
CA GLU A 131 9.93 25.07 4.08
C GLU A 131 11.38 24.66 3.79
N TYR A 132 11.57 23.73 2.84
CA TYR A 132 12.87 23.13 2.54
C TYR A 132 13.52 23.67 1.27
N GLY A 133 12.87 24.57 0.53
CA GLY A 133 13.43 25.15 -0.69
C GLY A 133 13.65 24.12 -1.81
N ILE A 134 12.70 23.19 -1.97
CA ILE A 134 12.73 22.10 -2.96
C ILE A 134 11.42 22.10 -3.75
N ASP A 135 11.45 21.90 -5.06
CA ASP A 135 10.22 21.90 -5.86
C ASP A 135 9.35 20.67 -5.56
N PHE A 136 8.02 20.85 -5.57
CA PHE A 136 7.06 19.74 -5.51
C PHE A 136 6.33 19.61 -6.85
N ILE A 137 6.44 18.44 -7.47
CA ILE A 137 5.75 18.14 -8.74
C ILE A 137 4.40 17.47 -8.43
N TYR A 138 3.33 18.25 -8.43
CA TYR A 138 1.98 17.70 -8.32
C TYR A 138 1.48 17.13 -9.65
N ARG A 139 0.94 15.91 -9.61
CA ARG A 139 0.19 15.29 -10.71
C ARG A 139 -0.95 14.48 -10.12
N ASP A 140 -2.14 14.59 -10.70
CA ASP A 140 -3.26 13.74 -10.32
C ASP A 140 -3.25 12.46 -11.16
N TYR A 141 -2.88 11.34 -10.55
CA TYR A 141 -2.76 10.05 -11.23
C TYR A 141 -4.01 9.17 -11.09
N ARG A 142 -5.12 9.67 -10.50
CA ARG A 142 -6.32 8.86 -10.24
C ARG A 142 -6.92 8.27 -11.53
N SER A 143 -6.87 9.02 -12.63
CA SER A 143 -7.33 8.57 -13.94
C SER A 143 -6.50 7.41 -14.52
N LEU A 144 -5.28 7.22 -14.04
CA LEU A 144 -4.38 6.14 -14.48
C LEU A 144 -4.63 4.81 -13.76
N SER A 145 -5.59 4.77 -12.83
CA SER A 145 -5.83 3.63 -11.94
C SER A 145 -6.00 2.31 -12.68
N GLU A 146 -6.93 2.27 -13.66
CA GLU A 146 -7.23 1.07 -14.43
C GLU A 146 -6.02 0.60 -15.24
N CYS A 147 -5.38 1.52 -15.97
CA CYS A 147 -4.19 1.22 -16.77
C CYS A 147 -3.04 0.66 -15.90
N SER A 148 -2.79 1.26 -14.73
CA SER A 148 -1.74 0.82 -13.81
C SER A 148 -2.03 -0.58 -13.25
N HIS A 149 -3.30 -0.89 -12.95
CA HIS A 149 -3.73 -2.23 -12.52
C HIS A 149 -3.52 -3.27 -13.62
N ASP A 150 -3.83 -2.94 -14.88
CA ASP A 150 -3.62 -3.84 -16.01
C ASP A 150 -2.13 -4.12 -16.26
N ILE A 151 -1.28 -3.08 -16.17
CA ILE A 151 0.18 -3.24 -16.26
C ILE A 151 0.67 -4.15 -15.13
N ALA A 152 0.25 -3.88 -13.88
CA ALA A 152 0.64 -4.67 -12.72
C ALA A 152 0.22 -6.15 -12.88
N LYS A 153 -1.00 -6.41 -13.38
CA LYS A 153 -1.50 -7.77 -13.64
C LYS A 153 -0.67 -8.48 -14.71
N LYS A 154 -0.39 -7.81 -15.83
CA LYS A 154 0.44 -8.38 -16.92
C LYS A 154 1.85 -8.72 -16.44
N LYS A 155 2.39 -7.94 -15.50
CA LYS A 155 3.72 -8.11 -14.91
C LYS A 155 3.74 -9.00 -13.66
N MET A 156 2.60 -9.62 -13.29
CA MET A 156 2.47 -10.44 -12.07
C MET A 156 2.90 -9.70 -10.79
N ILE A 157 2.73 -8.37 -10.77
CA ILE A 157 3.07 -7.54 -9.62
C ILE A 157 2.00 -7.68 -8.55
N TYR A 158 2.44 -7.86 -7.31
CA TYR A 158 1.54 -7.90 -6.16
C TYR A 158 0.70 -6.62 -6.07
N ARG A 159 -0.62 -6.79 -6.02
CA ARG A 159 -1.59 -5.73 -5.78
C ARG A 159 -2.10 -5.81 -4.36
N GLN A 160 -1.81 -4.80 -3.57
CA GLN A 160 -2.31 -4.63 -2.22
C GLN A 160 -3.83 -4.38 -2.21
N GLY A 161 -4.50 -4.85 -1.16
CA GLY A 161 -5.95 -4.68 -0.98
C GLY A 161 -6.38 -3.48 -0.13
N TYR A 162 -5.42 -2.71 0.41
CA TYR A 162 -5.68 -1.64 1.38
C TYR A 162 -4.46 -0.69 1.49
N CYS A 163 -4.61 0.41 2.24
CA CYS A 163 -3.56 1.44 2.38
C CYS A 163 -2.25 0.87 2.96
N GLY A 164 -2.36 -0.09 3.88
CA GLY A 164 -1.23 -0.74 4.52
C GLY A 164 -1.10 -0.39 6.00
N CYS A 165 -1.72 0.66 6.52
CA CYS A 165 -1.62 0.95 7.96
C CYS A 165 -2.43 -0.02 8.81
N ILE A 166 -1.99 -0.20 10.06
CA ILE A 166 -2.63 -1.10 11.04
C ILE A 166 -4.12 -0.76 11.23
N PHE A 167 -4.47 0.52 11.16
CA PHE A 167 -5.86 0.99 11.21
C PHE A 167 -6.66 0.58 9.98
N SER A 168 -6.09 0.74 8.78
CA SER A 168 -6.76 0.30 7.54
C SER A 168 -6.88 -1.23 7.45
N GLU A 169 -5.97 -1.97 8.07
CA GLU A 169 -6.11 -3.42 8.21
C GLU A 169 -7.23 -3.77 9.19
N TYR A 170 -7.27 -3.11 10.36
CA TYR A 170 -8.37 -3.28 11.32
C TYR A 170 -9.73 -2.96 10.69
N GLU A 171 -9.86 -1.83 10.00
CA GLU A 171 -11.10 -1.42 9.33
C GLU A 171 -11.59 -2.42 8.29
N ARG A 172 -10.66 -3.12 7.62
CA ARG A 172 -10.99 -4.15 6.63
C ARG A 172 -11.58 -5.41 7.25
N TYR A 173 -11.22 -5.73 8.50
CA TYR A 173 -11.58 -6.98 9.17
C TYR A 173 -12.50 -6.81 10.41
N LYS A 174 -12.77 -5.58 10.86
CA LYS A 174 -13.54 -5.30 12.09
C LYS A 174 -14.94 -5.94 12.10
N ASP A 175 -15.56 -6.07 10.92
CA ASP A 175 -16.90 -6.62 10.76
C ASP A 175 -16.91 -8.09 10.29
N THR A 176 -15.74 -8.72 10.12
CA THR A 176 -15.66 -10.08 9.58
C THR A 176 -15.71 -11.14 10.67
N THR A 177 -16.86 -11.81 10.79
CA THR A 177 -16.98 -13.09 11.53
C THR A 177 -16.59 -14.30 10.66
N ARG A 178 -16.25 -14.08 9.39
CA ARG A 178 -15.95 -15.11 8.39
C ARG A 178 -14.81 -16.04 8.82
N GLU A 179 -13.82 -15.49 9.51
CA GLU A 179 -12.64 -16.23 9.98
C GLU A 179 -12.84 -16.81 11.38
N LEU A 180 -14.00 -16.58 12.03
CA LEU A 180 -14.30 -17.14 13.34
C LEU A 180 -14.86 -18.56 13.18
N TYR A 181 -14.24 -19.51 13.90
CA TYR A 181 -14.77 -20.87 14.01
C TYR A 181 -16.15 -20.83 14.68
N LYS A 182 -17.20 -21.25 13.96
CA LYS A 182 -18.59 -21.19 14.45
C LYS A 182 -18.96 -22.33 15.43
N GLY A 183 -18.08 -23.29 15.66
CA GLY A 183 -18.40 -24.48 16.46
C GLY A 183 -19.52 -25.32 15.86
N SER A 184 -19.97 -26.34 16.59
CA SER A 184 -21.12 -27.19 16.27
C SER A 184 -22.47 -26.54 16.62
N SER A 185 -22.52 -25.21 16.68
CA SER A 185 -23.74 -24.43 16.82
C SER A 185 -24.42 -24.33 15.45
N LEU A 186 -25.00 -25.44 14.99
CA LEU A 186 -25.97 -25.42 13.91
C LEU A 186 -27.13 -24.54 14.39
N ASP A 187 -27.26 -23.35 13.79
CA ASP A 187 -28.46 -22.55 13.89
C ASP A 187 -29.65 -23.48 13.64
N LYS A 188 -30.57 -23.55 14.61
CA LYS A 188 -31.78 -24.40 14.54
C LYS A 188 -32.68 -24.09 13.32
N LYS A 189 -32.34 -23.08 12.51
CA LYS A 189 -33.06 -22.66 11.30
C LYS A 189 -32.68 -23.41 10.01
N ASP A 190 -31.57 -24.16 9.97
CA ASP A 190 -31.16 -24.91 8.75
C ASP A 190 -31.49 -26.41 8.80
N LYS A 191 -32.30 -26.85 9.78
CA LYS A 191 -32.61 -28.29 9.95
C LYS A 191 -33.55 -28.88 8.91
N GLU A 192 -34.25 -28.08 8.10
CA GLU A 192 -35.17 -28.63 7.08
C GLU A 192 -34.44 -29.08 5.79
N GLY A 193 -33.20 -28.64 5.55
CA GLY A 193 -32.45 -29.00 4.33
C GLY A 193 -31.50 -30.18 4.47
N VAL A 194 -31.10 -30.57 5.69
CA VAL A 194 -29.98 -31.52 5.92
C VAL A 194 -30.44 -32.96 6.16
N GLN A 195 -31.73 -33.19 6.43
CA GLN A 195 -32.24 -34.54 6.72
C GLN A 195 -32.16 -35.50 5.50
N ASN A 196 -32.02 -34.99 4.27
CA ASN A 196 -32.00 -35.82 3.06
C ASN A 196 -30.62 -36.31 2.60
N VAL A 197 -29.52 -35.88 3.22
CA VAL A 197 -28.16 -36.25 2.75
C VAL A 197 -27.52 -37.37 3.59
N PHE A 198 -28.04 -37.67 4.78
CA PHE A 198 -27.41 -38.61 5.72
C PHE A 198 -27.80 -40.09 5.55
N ASN A 199 -28.48 -40.46 4.46
CA ASN A 199 -28.87 -41.86 4.21
C ASN A 199 -27.95 -42.61 3.24
N ILE A 200 -26.69 -42.20 3.11
CA ILE A 200 -25.67 -43.01 2.42
C ILE A 200 -24.83 -43.74 3.48
N LYS A 201 -25.05 -45.05 3.51
CA LYS A 201 -24.45 -46.03 4.42
C LYS A 201 -22.95 -45.78 4.67
N ASN A 202 -22.62 -45.81 5.96
CA ASN A 202 -21.28 -45.98 6.51
C ASN A 202 -20.44 -47.04 5.76
N THR A 203 -19.44 -46.59 5.02
CA THR A 203 -18.23 -47.37 4.71
C THR A 203 -17.04 -46.41 4.52
N LEU A 204 -16.71 -45.64 5.56
CA LEU A 204 -15.41 -44.95 5.62
C LEU A 204 -14.43 -45.83 6.40
N ARG A 205 -13.52 -46.48 5.67
CA ARG A 205 -12.34 -47.13 6.25
C ARG A 205 -11.54 -46.07 7.02
N ARG A 206 -11.22 -46.37 8.28
CA ARG A 206 -10.27 -45.58 9.08
C ARG A 206 -8.91 -45.62 8.38
N CYS A 207 -8.30 -44.45 8.23
CA CYS A 207 -6.95 -44.31 7.74
C CYS A 207 -6.00 -44.55 8.93
N ASP A 208 -5.34 -45.70 8.92
CA ASP A 208 -4.30 -46.04 9.91
C ASP A 208 -2.95 -45.55 9.37
N CYS A 209 -2.57 -44.33 9.73
CA CYS A 209 -1.21 -43.86 9.54
C CYS A 209 -0.55 -43.69 10.91
N LEU A 210 0.52 -44.48 11.13
CA LEU A 210 1.60 -44.24 12.08
C LEU A 210 2.38 -42.98 11.70
#